data_AF-A0A2N3DZV9-F1
#
_entry.id   AF-A0A2N3DZV9-F1
#
_cell.length_a   1.000
_cell.length_b   1.000
_cell.length_c   1.000
_cell.angle_alpha   90.00
_cell.angle_beta   90.00
_cell.angle_gamma   90.00
#
_symmetry.space_group_name_H-M   'P 1'
#
loop_
_entity.id
_entity.type
_entity.pdbx_description
1 polymer ?
#
loop_
_entity_poly.entity_id
_entity_poly.type
_entity_poly.pdbx_seq_one_letter_code
_entity_poly.pdbx_strand_id
1 'polypeptide(L)' 'KFDFGFAVDWMRKDLSICLEEARRNGAHLPVTALVDQFYSEVQAMGGKRWDTSSLIFRLNKA' A
#
# COMPACT_ATOMS: atom_id res chain seq x y z
N LYS A 1 -11.14 -16.01 -8.24
CA LYS A 1 -11.77 -15.47 -7.02
C LYS A 1 -10.63 -14.98 -6.14
N PHE A 2 -10.48 -13.67 -5.96
CA PHE A 2 -9.35 -13.10 -5.21
C PHE A 2 -9.61 -13.23 -3.71
N ASP A 3 -9.62 -14.46 -3.19
CA ASP A 3 -9.71 -14.76 -1.76
C ASP A 3 -8.30 -14.71 -1.14
N PHE A 4 -7.58 -13.62 -1.40
CA PHE A 4 -6.18 -13.47 -1.00
C PHE A 4 -6.09 -12.77 0.36
N GLY A 5 -5.54 -13.48 1.33
CA GLY A 5 -5.31 -13.04 2.69
C GLY A 5 -4.22 -11.97 2.83
N PHE A 6 -4.05 -11.06 1.86
CA PHE A 6 -3.14 -9.92 1.93
C PHE A 6 -3.89 -8.64 1.53
N ALA A 7 -4.83 -8.26 2.40
CA ALA A 7 -5.64 -7.06 2.23
C ALA A 7 -4.76 -5.80 2.22
N VAL A 8 -5.13 -4.82 1.39
CA VAL A 8 -4.50 -3.49 1.34
C VAL A 8 -4.36 -2.88 2.75
N ASP A 9 -5.36 -3.06 3.63
CA ASP A 9 -5.29 -2.60 5.02
C ASP A 9 -4.10 -3.17 5.81
N TRP A 10 -3.76 -4.44 5.59
CA TRP A 10 -2.63 -5.09 6.28
C TRP A 10 -1.30 -4.62 5.72
N MET A 11 -1.20 -4.48 4.38
CA MET A 11 0.00 -3.96 3.76
C MET A 11 0.31 -2.53 4.19
N ARG A 12 -0.70 -1.65 4.31
CA ARG A 12 -0.51 -0.28 4.81
C ARG A 12 -0.08 -0.22 6.27
N LYS A 13 -0.56 -1.14 7.10
CA LYS A 13 -0.09 -1.26 8.49
C LYS A 13 1.41 -1.57 8.52
N ASP A 14 1.85 -2.55 7.74
CA ASP A 14 3.24 -2.97 7.71
C ASP A 14 4.15 -1.86 7.13
N LEU A 15 3.70 -1.17 6.08
CA LEU A 15 4.40 -0.01 5.50
C LEU A 15 4.52 1.14 6.50
N SER A 16 3.50 1.37 7.33
CA SER A 16 3.56 2.38 8.39
C SER A 16 4.65 2.06 9.41
N ILE A 17 4.77 0.79 9.81
CA ILE A 17 5.84 0.33 10.71
C ILE A 17 7.22 0.51 10.06
N CYS A 18 7.39 0.12 8.80
CA CYS A 18 8.64 0.28 8.06
C CYS A 18 9.05 1.75 7.91
N LEU A 19 8.11 2.63 7.56
CA LEU A 19 8.36 4.06 7.37
C LEU A 19 8.66 4.76 8.70
N GLU A 20 8.05 4.33 9.80
CA GLU A 20 8.37 4.86 11.12
C GLU A 20 9.76 4.44 11.59
N GLU A 21 10.15 3.19 11.36
CA GLU A 21 11.52 2.75 11.65
C GLU A 21 12.56 3.47 10.78
N ALA A 22 12.26 3.70 9.51
CA ALA A 22 13.09 4.49 8.61
C ALA A 22 13.31 5.93 9.12
N ARG A 23 12.28 6.55 9.71
CA ARG A 23 12.43 7.87 10.36
C ARG A 23 13.34 7.81 11.59
N ARG A 24 13.32 6.73 12.34
CA ARG A 24 14.15 6.55 13.56
C ARG A 24 15.63 6.35 13.23
N ASN A 25 15.92 5.60 12.18
CA ASN A 25 17.30 5.28 11.79
C ASN A 25 17.86 6.19 10.68
N GLY A 26 17.05 7.10 10.13
CA GLY A 26 17.45 8.04 9.08
C GLY A 26 17.45 7.45 7.67
N ALA A 27 16.99 6.21 7.46
CA ALA A 27 16.89 5.60 6.14
C ALA A 27 15.88 6.34 5.26
N HIS A 28 16.26 6.57 4.01
CA HIS A 28 15.40 7.24 3.03
C HIS A 28 14.70 6.19 2.17
N LEU A 29 13.38 6.08 2.31
CA LEU A 29 12.55 5.09 1.61
C LEU A 29 11.51 5.76 0.68
N PRO A 30 11.92 6.54 -0.34
CA PRO A 30 10.99 7.30 -1.18
C PRO A 30 10.04 6.41 -1.99
N VAL A 31 10.51 5.23 -2.45
CA VAL A 31 9.68 4.27 -3.18
C VAL A 31 8.63 3.65 -2.25
N THR A 32 9.00 3.31 -1.02
CA THR A 32 8.07 2.77 -0.02
C THR A 32 6.97 3.78 0.31
N ALA A 33 7.32 5.06 0.45
CA ALA A 33 6.34 6.14 0.67
C ALA A 33 5.40 6.31 -0.52
N LEU A 34 5.92 6.23 -1.75
CA LEU A 34 5.12 6.27 -2.97
C LEU A 34 4.13 5.09 -3.04
N VAL A 35 4.59 3.88 -2.71
CA VAL A 35 3.74 2.68 -2.69
C VAL A 35 2.66 2.77 -1.62
N ASP A 36 2.95 3.30 -0.42
CA ASP A 36 1.93 3.57 0.60
C ASP A 36 0.85 4.54 0.10
N GLN A 37 1.25 5.60 -0.63
CA GLN A 37 0.30 6.52 -1.25
C GLN A 37 -0.59 5.81 -2.29
N PHE A 38 -0.01 4.89 -3.08
CA PHE A 38 -0.78 4.12 -4.06
C PHE A 38 -1.81 3.21 -3.39
N TYR A 39 -1.45 2.57 -2.28
CA TYR A 39 -2.39 1.80 -1.48
C TYR A 39 -3.47 2.66 -0.81
N SER A 40 -3.13 3.89 -0.40
CA SER A 40 -4.10 4.86 0.12
C SER A 40 -5.19 5.18 -0.91
N GLU A 41 -4.82 5.34 -2.17
CA GLU A 41 -5.79 5.56 -3.25
C GLU A 41 -6.68 4.33 -3.50
N VAL A 42 -6.11 3.12 -3.44
CA VAL A 42 -6.91 1.88 -3.54
C VAL A 42 -7.92 1.77 -2.39
N GLN A 43 -7.54 2.16 -1.16
CA GLN A 43 -8.50 2.23 -0.05
C GLN A 43 -9.62 3.24 -0.34
N ALA A 44 -9.30 4.40 -0.90
CA ALA A 44 -10.27 5.43 -1.28
C ALA A 44 -11.24 4.94 -2.39
N MET A 45 -10.79 4.03 -3.25
CA MET A 45 -11.62 3.35 -4.26
C MET A 45 -12.53 2.24 -3.67
N GLY A 46 -12.51 2.02 -2.35
CA GLY A 46 -13.25 0.96 -1.68
C GLY A 46 -12.52 -0.40 -1.66
N GLY A 47 -11.26 -0.43 -2.13
CA GLY A 47 -10.44 -1.63 -2.26
C GLY A 47 -9.71 -2.09 -1.01
N LYS A 48 -10.17 -1.71 0.19
CA LYS A 48 -9.53 -2.04 1.48
C LYS A 48 -9.22 -3.53 1.67
N ARG A 49 -10.10 -4.39 1.15
CA ARG A 49 -9.98 -5.86 1.18
C ARG A 49 -9.52 -6.47 -0.13
N TRP A 50 -9.13 -5.65 -1.11
CA TRP A 50 -8.53 -6.17 -2.33
C TRP A 50 -7.11 -6.65 -2.04
N ASP A 51 -6.64 -7.57 -2.88
CA ASP A 51 -5.26 -8.04 -2.83
C ASP A 51 -4.29 -6.92 -3.23
N THR A 52 -3.02 -7.04 -2.85
CA THR A 52 -1.94 -6.09 -3.23
C THR A 52 -1.77 -5.90 -4.74
N SER A 53 -2.14 -6.90 -5.55
CA SER A 53 -2.21 -6.78 -7.02
C SER A 53 -3.21 -5.72 -7.51
N SER A 54 -4.08 -5.20 -6.64
CA SER A 54 -5.02 -4.10 -6.91
C SER A 54 -4.37 -2.79 -7.35
N LEU A 55 -3.05 -2.63 -7.18
CA LEU A 55 -2.30 -1.53 -7.78
C LEU A 55 -2.53 -1.43 -9.30
N ILE A 56 -2.85 -2.54 -9.98
CA ILE A 56 -3.20 -2.54 -11.41
C ILE A 56 -4.46 -1.72 -11.74
N PHE A 57 -5.40 -1.59 -10.80
CA PHE A 57 -6.61 -0.77 -11.00
C PHE A 57 -6.29 0.72 -11.12
N ARG A 58 -5.12 1.18 -10.63
CA ARG A 58 -4.63 2.53 -10.89
C ARG A 58 -4.12 2.73 -12.32
N LEU A 59 -3.60 1.68 -12.97
CA LEU A 59 -3.03 1.79 -14.33
C LEU A 59 -4.10 1.92 -15.41
N ASN A 60 -5.30 1.38 -15.18
CA ASN A 60 -6.43 1.47 -16.12
C ASN A 60 -7.19 2.82 -16.04
N LYS A 61 -6.67 3.80 -15.32
CA LYS A 61 -7.27 5.14 -15.17
C LYS A 61 -6.61 6.19 -16.09
N ALA A 62 -5.81 5.75 -17.07
CA ALA A 62 -5.21 6.56 -18.12
C ALA A 62 -6.05 6.53 -19.41
#